data_AF-A0A258GVP1-F1
#
_entry.id   AF-A0A258GVP1-F1
#
_cell.length_a   1.000
_cell.length_b   1.000
_cell.length_c   1.000
_cell.angle_alpha   90.00
_cell.angle_beta   90.00
_cell.angle_gamma   90.00
#
_symmetry.space_group_name_H-M   'P 1'
#
loop_
_entity.id
_entity.type
_entity.pdbx_description
1 polymer ?
#
loop_
_entity_poly.entity_id
_entity_poly.type
_entity_poly.pdbx_seq_one_letter_code
_entity_poly.pdbx_strand_id
1 'polypeptide(L)'
;MKAIAALSALILLSACGGGGVVPPPGRAAPVPVPQPGMAALTSVIGASANALTAQFGRPLLDVTEGSARKLQFGNGTCVLDAYLYPPKSGRGDPVVTFAETRQRDGSPIDQASCAAAIRASRTGR
;
A
#
# COMPACT_ATOMS: atom_id res chain seq x y z
N MET A 1 49.44 -27.31 17.72
CA MET A 1 49.52 -26.17 16.78
C MET A 1 48.34 -26.07 15.79
N LYS A 2 47.65 -27.17 15.42
CA LYS A 2 46.50 -27.11 14.49
C LYS A 2 45.15 -26.70 15.12
N ALA A 3 44.98 -26.89 16.43
CA ALA A 3 43.72 -26.59 17.14
C ALA A 3 43.47 -25.10 17.39
N ILE A 4 44.50 -24.25 17.33
CA ILE A 4 44.38 -22.80 17.59
C ILE A 4 43.80 -22.07 16.37
N ALA A 5 44.05 -22.59 15.16
CA ALA A 5 43.57 -21.98 13.92
C ALA A 5 42.04 -22.10 13.73
N ALA A 6 41.39 -23.09 14.36
CA ALA A 6 39.95 -23.28 14.26
C ALA A 6 39.15 -22.27 15.11
N LEU A 7 39.74 -21.76 16.20
CA LEU A 7 39.04 -20.86 17.13
C LEU A 7 38.96 -19.41 16.59
N SER A 8 39.92 -19.01 15.76
CA SER A 8 39.97 -17.67 15.15
C SER A 8 38.90 -17.44 14.08
N ALA A 9 38.40 -18.52 13.45
CA ALA A 9 37.42 -18.43 12.38
C ALA A 9 35.98 -18.19 12.89
N LEU A 10 35.67 -18.52 14.15
CA LEU A 10 34.34 -18.29 14.73
C LEU A 10 34.10 -16.84 15.21
N ILE A 11 35.15 -16.03 15.38
CA ILE A 11 35.02 -14.66 15.90
C ILE A 11 34.62 -13.65 14.80
N LEU A 12 34.73 -14.03 13.52
CA LEU A 12 34.50 -13.13 12.39
C LEU A 12 33.04 -13.00 11.95
N LEU A 13 32.09 -13.71 12.58
CA LEU A 13 30.66 -13.66 12.20
C LEU A 13 29.81 -12.65 13.01
N SER A 14 30.40 -11.89 13.95
CA SER A 14 29.65 -11.05 14.90
C SER A 14 29.51 -9.56 14.52
N ALA A 15 29.91 -9.13 13.32
CA ALA A 15 30.05 -7.70 13.01
C ALA A 15 28.95 -7.06 12.13
N CYS A 16 27.76 -7.66 12.03
CA CYS A 16 26.60 -6.97 11.44
C CYS A 16 25.75 -6.29 12.52
N GLY A 17 26.31 -5.23 13.12
CA GLY A 17 25.61 -4.35 14.05
C GLY A 17 26.02 -2.92 13.77
N GLY A 18 25.49 -2.34 12.69
CA GLY A 18 25.73 -0.95 12.32
C GLY A 18 25.28 -0.01 13.43
N GLY A 19 26.25 0.52 14.19
CA GLY A 19 26.06 1.64 15.12
C GLY A 19 25.80 2.92 14.34
N GLY A 20 24.65 3.01 13.69
CA GLY A 20 24.13 4.26 13.16
C GLY A 20 23.67 5.13 14.32
N VAL A 21 24.15 6.38 14.37
CA VAL A 21 23.56 7.41 15.21
C VAL A 21 22.10 7.56 14.79
N VAL A 22 21.17 7.10 15.62
CA VAL A 22 19.74 7.30 15.39
C VAL A 22 19.49 8.79 15.58
N PRO A 23 19.13 9.55 14.52
CA PRO A 23 18.76 10.94 14.70
C PRO A 23 17.58 10.99 15.68
N PRO A 24 17.52 12.00 16.57
CA PRO A 24 16.41 12.14 17.50
C PRO A 24 15.10 12.11 16.69
N PRO A 25 14.06 11.42 17.18
CA PRO A 25 12.80 11.31 16.46
C PRO A 25 12.26 12.73 16.22
N GLY A 26 12.39 13.19 14.97
CA GLY A 26 11.73 14.40 14.53
C GLY A 26 10.22 14.17 14.64
N ARG A 27 9.48 15.12 15.23
CA ARG A 27 8.03 15.08 15.13
C ARG A 27 7.68 15.11 13.64
N ALA A 28 7.07 14.03 13.15
CA ALA A 28 6.49 14.04 11.83
C ALA A 28 5.54 15.25 11.74
N ALA A 29 5.69 16.04 10.68
CA ALA A 29 4.70 17.07 10.39
C ALA A 29 3.32 16.40 10.30
N PRO A 30 2.24 17.04 10.78
CA PRO A 30 0.90 16.51 10.63
C PRO A 30 0.67 16.17 9.16
N VAL A 31 0.46 14.88 8.87
CA VAL A 31 0.03 14.45 7.54
C VAL A 31 -1.39 14.97 7.38
N PRO A 32 -1.70 15.77 6.35
CA PRO A 32 -3.07 16.19 6.10
C PRO A 32 -3.97 14.97 6.02
N VAL A 33 -4.89 14.83 6.97
CA VAL A 33 -5.93 13.80 6.91
C VAL A 33 -6.89 14.24 5.81
N PRO A 34 -7.12 13.43 4.76
CA PRO A 34 -8.07 13.78 3.71
C PRO A 34 -9.43 14.10 4.33
N GLN A 35 -9.85 15.36 4.24
CA GLN A 35 -11.16 15.75 4.72
C GLN A 35 -12.23 15.15 3.80
N PRO A 36 -13.32 14.61 4.35
CA PRO A 36 -14.47 14.19 3.55
C PRO A 36 -14.95 15.39 2.70
N GLY A 37 -14.76 15.32 1.39
CA GLY A 37 -15.09 16.42 0.46
C GLY A 37 -14.04 16.76 -0.59
N MET A 38 -12.80 16.26 -0.49
CA MET A 38 -11.81 16.35 -1.59
C MET A 38 -12.04 15.21 -2.58
N ALA A 39 -12.94 15.45 -3.53
CA ALA A 39 -13.58 14.47 -4.42
C ALA A 39 -12.65 13.77 -5.45
N ALA A 40 -11.69 12.97 -4.99
CA ALA A 40 -10.74 12.33 -5.90
C ALA A 40 -10.91 10.80 -6.02
N LEU A 41 -11.82 10.18 -5.25
CA LEU A 41 -12.15 8.74 -5.35
C LEU A 41 -13.65 8.43 -5.20
N THR A 42 -14.55 9.37 -5.54
CA THR A 42 -16.00 9.18 -5.42
C THR A 42 -16.51 7.94 -6.17
N SER A 43 -15.90 7.58 -7.30
CA SER A 43 -16.23 6.37 -8.06
C SER A 43 -15.72 5.06 -7.41
N VAL A 44 -14.77 5.16 -6.48
CA VAL A 44 -14.12 4.02 -5.82
C VAL A 44 -14.81 3.72 -4.49
N ILE A 45 -15.17 4.75 -3.72
CA ILE A 45 -15.93 4.57 -2.48
C ILE A 45 -17.29 3.91 -2.79
N GLY A 46 -17.63 2.87 -2.03
CA GLY A 46 -18.86 2.09 -2.23
C GLY A 46 -18.79 1.05 -3.35
N ALA A 47 -17.72 1.01 -4.14
CA ALA A 47 -17.57 0.00 -5.18
C ALA A 47 -17.31 -1.40 -4.60
N SER A 48 -17.80 -2.44 -5.28
CA SER A 48 -17.44 -3.83 -4.99
C SER A 48 -16.10 -4.22 -5.64
N ALA A 49 -15.53 -5.34 -5.22
CA ALA A 49 -14.31 -5.88 -5.83
C ALA A 49 -14.43 -6.09 -7.35
N ASN A 50 -15.60 -6.55 -7.81
CA ASN A 50 -15.88 -6.77 -9.23
C ASN A 50 -15.92 -5.44 -10.00
N ALA A 51 -16.54 -4.40 -9.43
CA ALA A 51 -16.58 -3.07 -10.03
C ALA A 51 -15.17 -2.46 -10.13
N LEU A 52 -14.35 -2.60 -9.09
CA LEU A 52 -12.95 -2.15 -9.13
C LEU A 52 -12.12 -2.90 -10.17
N THR A 53 -12.32 -4.21 -10.28
CA THR A 53 -11.62 -5.03 -11.29
C THR A 53 -12.04 -4.66 -12.71
N ALA A 54 -13.32 -4.34 -12.93
CA ALA A 54 -13.79 -3.84 -14.22
C ALA A 54 -13.17 -2.47 -14.55
N GLN A 55 -12.99 -1.61 -13.55
CA GLN A 55 -12.44 -0.26 -13.74
C GLN A 55 -10.92 -0.25 -13.93
N PHE A 56 -10.18 -1.00 -13.11
CA PHE A 56 -8.73 -0.90 -13.01
C PHE A 56 -7.99 -2.15 -13.52
N GLY A 57 -8.71 -3.21 -13.90
CA GLY A 57 -8.13 -4.49 -14.33
C GLY A 57 -7.82 -5.42 -13.16
N ARG A 58 -6.93 -6.40 -13.37
CA ARG A 58 -6.55 -7.35 -12.32
C ARG A 58 -5.74 -6.62 -11.23
N PRO A 59 -6.10 -6.77 -9.93
CA PRO A 59 -5.32 -6.17 -8.85
C PRO A 59 -3.90 -6.76 -8.78
N LEU A 60 -2.95 -5.92 -8.35
CA LEU A 60 -1.59 -6.31 -8.00
C LEU A 60 -1.54 -7.07 -6.67
N LEU A 61 -2.45 -6.75 -5.75
CA LEU A 61 -2.61 -7.40 -4.45
C LEU A 61 -4.09 -7.60 -4.17
N ASP A 62 -4.45 -8.78 -3.69
CA ASP A 62 -5.80 -9.12 -3.25
C ASP A 62 -5.68 -9.96 -1.98
N VAL A 63 -5.91 -9.34 -0.83
CA VAL A 63 -5.68 -9.93 0.49
C VAL A 63 -6.95 -9.83 1.32
N THR A 64 -7.29 -10.88 2.05
CA THR A 64 -8.42 -10.92 2.98
C THR A 64 -7.90 -11.05 4.41
N GLU A 65 -8.39 -10.20 5.31
CA GLU A 65 -8.05 -10.17 6.73
C GLU A 65 -9.35 -10.15 7.55
N GLY A 66 -9.74 -11.31 8.08
CA GLY A 66 -11.04 -11.46 8.73
C GLY A 66 -12.18 -11.18 7.75
N SER A 67 -13.02 -10.20 8.06
CA SER A 67 -14.11 -9.75 7.18
C SER A 67 -13.70 -8.64 6.21
N ALA A 68 -12.49 -8.08 6.36
CA ALA A 68 -11.97 -7.04 5.49
C ALA A 68 -11.24 -7.64 4.27
N ARG A 69 -11.26 -6.91 3.15
CA ARG A 69 -10.49 -7.25 1.95
C ARG A 69 -9.76 -6.03 1.43
N LYS A 70 -8.48 -6.15 1.15
CA LYS A 70 -7.66 -5.12 0.52
C LYS A 70 -7.37 -5.48 -0.93
N LEU A 71 -7.67 -4.55 -1.83
CA LEU A 71 -7.25 -4.61 -3.23
C LEU A 71 -6.24 -3.49 -3.50
N GLN A 72 -5.15 -3.83 -4.18
CA GLN A 72 -4.16 -2.85 -4.65
C GLN A 72 -4.12 -2.85 -6.17
N PHE A 73 -4.20 -1.67 -6.76
CA PHE A 73 -3.98 -1.42 -8.18
C PHE A 73 -2.80 -0.47 -8.36
N GLY A 74 -2.20 -0.45 -9.54
CA GLY A 74 -1.08 0.46 -9.76
C GLY A 74 -0.50 0.36 -11.16
N ASN A 75 0.38 1.31 -11.45
CA ASN A 75 1.18 1.35 -12.65
C ASN A 75 2.63 1.72 -12.29
N GLY A 76 3.43 2.17 -13.26
CA GLY A 76 4.82 2.57 -13.01
C GLY A 76 4.97 3.80 -12.10
N THR A 77 3.93 4.63 -11.94
CA THR A 77 4.02 5.93 -11.26
C THR A 77 3.30 5.95 -9.92
N CYS A 78 2.15 5.28 -9.78
CA CYS A 78 1.34 5.35 -8.57
C CYS A 78 0.65 4.03 -8.21
N VAL A 79 0.15 3.98 -6.97
CA VAL A 79 -0.58 2.87 -6.36
C VAL A 79 -1.90 3.39 -5.81
N LEU A 80 -2.97 2.63 -6.01
CA LEU A 80 -4.30 2.82 -5.42
C LEU A 80 -4.58 1.61 -4.51
N ASP A 81 -4.77 1.87 -3.21
CA ASP A 81 -5.24 0.87 -2.26
C ASP A 81 -6.72 1.10 -1.95
N ALA A 82 -7.51 0.03 -2.01
CA ALA A 82 -8.93 0.02 -1.70
C ALA A 82 -9.23 -1.00 -0.60
N TYR A 83 -9.89 -0.55 0.47
CA TYR A 83 -10.21 -1.36 1.64
C TYR A 83 -11.72 -1.58 1.70
N LEU A 84 -12.11 -2.84 1.50
CA LEU A 84 -13.48 -3.28 1.41
C LEU A 84 -13.91 -3.91 2.74
N TYR A 85 -15.08 -3.50 3.22
CA TYR A 85 -15.69 -4.05 4.41
C TYR A 85 -17.14 -4.44 4.13
N PRO A 86 -17.70 -5.40 4.88
CA PRO A 86 -19.11 -5.75 4.75
C PRO A 86 -20.00 -4.52 5.01
N PRO A 87 -21.15 -4.42 4.34
CA PRO A 87 -22.14 -3.39 4.64
C PRO A 87 -22.56 -3.43 6.11
N LYS A 88 -22.96 -2.27 6.67
CA LYS A 88 -23.42 -2.18 8.08
C LYS A 88 -24.61 -3.09 8.40
N SER A 89 -25.43 -3.43 7.39
CA SER A 89 -26.53 -4.39 7.52
C SER A 89 -26.07 -5.85 7.71
N GLY A 90 -24.77 -6.13 7.51
CA GLY A 90 -24.21 -7.48 7.49
C GLY A 90 -24.60 -8.31 6.27
N ARG A 91 -25.33 -7.73 5.31
CA ARG A 91 -25.86 -8.43 4.13
C ARG A 91 -25.40 -7.72 2.85
N GLY A 92 -24.85 -8.49 1.93
CA GLY A 92 -24.32 -8.01 0.65
C GLY A 92 -22.80 -8.13 0.57
N ASP A 93 -22.27 -7.85 -0.63
CA ASP A 93 -20.83 -7.93 -0.90
C ASP A 93 -20.06 -6.83 -0.15
N PRO A 94 -18.81 -7.09 0.28
CA PRO A 94 -17.93 -6.04 0.79
C PRO A 94 -17.76 -4.91 -0.23
N VAL A 95 -17.84 -3.68 0.27
CA VAL A 95 -17.69 -2.46 -0.51
C VAL A 95 -16.58 -1.59 0.05
N VAL A 96 -15.96 -0.77 -0.79
CA VAL A 96 -14.91 0.14 -0.34
C VAL A 96 -15.47 1.14 0.67
N THR A 97 -14.91 1.16 1.88
CA THR A 97 -15.19 2.20 2.87
C THR A 97 -14.05 3.21 2.99
N PHE A 98 -12.85 2.81 2.61
CA PHE A 98 -11.66 3.66 2.58
C PHE A 98 -10.80 3.33 1.37
N ALA A 99 -10.20 4.35 0.76
CA ALA A 99 -9.25 4.21 -0.32
C ALA A 99 -8.22 5.34 -0.29
N GLU A 100 -7.03 5.05 -0.77
CA GLU A 100 -5.91 6.00 -0.78
C GLU A 100 -5.05 5.79 -2.02
N THR A 101 -4.32 6.85 -2.40
CA THR A 101 -3.35 6.82 -3.49
C THR A 101 -2.01 7.36 -3.04
N ARG A 102 -0.93 6.77 -3.56
CA ARG A 102 0.44 7.23 -3.31
C ARG A 102 1.32 7.02 -4.52
N GLN A 103 2.41 7.78 -4.59
CA GLN A 103 3.54 7.42 -5.44
C GLN A 103 4.19 6.14 -4.94
N ARG A 104 5.00 5.51 -5.79
CA ARG A 104 5.68 4.24 -5.42
C ARG A 104 6.70 4.42 -4.29
N ASP A 105 7.23 5.62 -4.11
CA ASP A 105 8.12 5.98 -2.99
C ASP A 105 7.36 6.28 -1.69
N GLY A 106 6.03 6.21 -1.70
CA GLY A 106 5.18 6.46 -0.54
C GLY A 106 4.70 7.91 -0.40
N SER A 107 5.19 8.83 -1.21
CA SER A 107 4.76 10.24 -1.14
C SER A 107 3.33 10.45 -1.65
N PRO A 108 2.63 11.50 -1.18
CA PRO A 108 1.26 11.78 -1.62
C PRO A 108 1.17 12.06 -3.13
N ILE A 109 0.06 11.67 -3.74
CA ILE A 109 -0.28 12.01 -5.12
C ILE A 109 -1.76 12.40 -5.19
N ASP A 110 -2.12 13.27 -6.14
CA ASP A 110 -3.52 13.56 -6.46
C ASP A 110 -4.27 12.27 -6.85
N GLN A 111 -5.36 11.98 -6.14
CA GLN A 111 -6.02 10.68 -6.25
C GLN A 111 -6.73 10.50 -7.60
N ALA A 112 -7.27 11.58 -8.16
CA ALA A 112 -7.97 11.56 -9.44
C ALA A 112 -6.99 11.28 -10.58
N SER A 113 -5.83 11.92 -10.54
CA SER A 113 -4.72 11.70 -11.47
C SER A 113 -4.20 10.28 -11.40
N CYS A 114 -4.00 9.74 -10.19
CA CYS A 114 -3.55 8.35 -10.04
C CYS A 114 -4.58 7.35 -10.58
N ALA A 115 -5.86 7.49 -10.21
CA ALA A 115 -6.92 6.63 -10.73
C ALA A 115 -7.04 6.70 -12.26
N ALA A 116 -6.91 7.89 -12.86
CA ALA A 116 -6.90 8.06 -14.31
C ALA A 116 -5.69 7.38 -14.96
N ALA A 117 -4.50 7.53 -14.39
CA ALA A 117 -3.28 6.92 -14.91
C ALA A 117 -3.31 5.38 -14.85
N ILE A 118 -3.93 4.80 -13.82
CA ILE A 118 -4.15 3.35 -13.73
C ILE A 118 -5.16 2.89 -14.80
N ARG A 119 -6.24 3.64 -15.04
CA ARG A 119 -7.20 3.31 -16.12
C ARG A 119 -6.55 3.38 -17.51
N ALA A 120 -5.75 4.41 -17.76
CA ALA A 120 -5.11 4.61 -19.06
C ALA A 120 -4.05 3.54 -19.38
N SER A 121 -3.32 3.05 -18.38
CA SER A 121 -2.29 2.00 -18.58
C SER A 121 -2.88 0.66 -19.00
N ARG A 122 -4.17 0.41 -18.70
CA ARG A 122 -4.90 -0.76 -19.17
C ARG A 122 -5.16 -0.70 -20.68
N THR A 123 -5.54 0.45 -21.22
CA THR A 123 -5.93 0.59 -22.63
C THR A 123 -4.75 0.46 -23.58
N GLY A 124 -3.53 0.73 -23.11
CA GLY A 124 -2.30 0.60 -23.88
C GLY A 124 -1.62 -0.77 -23.80
N ARG A 125 -2.23 -1.76 -23.13
CA ARG A 125 -1.71 -3.12 -22.99
C ARG A 125 -2.63 -4.10 -23.72
#